data_AF-G8M0T7-F1
#
_entry.id   AF-G8M0T7-F1
#
_cell.length_a   1.000
_cell.length_b   1.000
_cell.length_c   1.000
_cell.angle_alpha   90.00
_cell.angle_beta   90.00
_cell.angle_gamma   90.00
#
_symmetry.space_group_name_H-M   'P 1'
#
loop_
_entity.id
_entity.type
_entity.pdbx_description
1 polymer ?
#
loop_
_entity_poly.entity_id
_entity_poly.type
_entity_poly.pdbx_seq_one_letter_code
_entity_poly.pdbx_strand_id
1 'polypeptide(L)'
;MDILKIPAEKLKPSKYNPRKDLKPGDPEYEKLRRSIEEFGYVEPVIWNKRTGNIVGGHQRYKVLTALGYKEIDCVVVDLDEQREKALNVALNKISGEFDIPLLTDLLMDLNEDGFDVSLTGFDAAEIDELFRDKTTANVKEDNFDTEKAIAEIKIPVTKKGDIWVLGSHRLMCGDSTLLSDVQKLMDGQKARFVFTDPPWNVDYGSDTRHPSWKPRQILNDNMSTEEFGAFLLRAFKCMKEVSEAGCMTYVVMSAQEWGSLMNVMREAGYHWSSTIIWKKDSLVLSRKDYHTQYEPIWYGWLEGTRLCPLKDRKQSDVWEIPRPKVSEEHPTMKPVSLVAKAILNSSHIGDLTLDLFGGSGTTMIAAQQTGRVCFMMELDSKYCDVIVKRYVSQFGADSVFLVTGSEKIPYAETQID
;
A
#
# COMPACT_ATOMS: atom_id res chain seq x y z
N MET A 1 26.29 17.17 23.05
CA MET A 1 25.18 16.66 23.89
C MET A 1 25.42 17.20 25.28
N ASP A 2 24.46 17.98 25.78
CA ASP A 2 24.58 18.58 27.12
C ASP A 2 23.94 17.63 28.13
N ILE A 3 24.68 17.32 29.20
CA ILE A 3 24.16 16.57 30.34
C ILE A 3 23.90 17.58 31.45
N LEU A 4 22.64 17.71 31.86
CA LEU A 4 22.22 18.63 32.91
C LEU A 4 21.49 17.87 34.02
N LYS A 5 21.65 18.33 35.26
CA LYS A 5 20.81 17.88 36.38
C LYS A 5 19.45 18.54 36.30
N ILE A 6 18.42 17.73 36.12
CA ILE A 6 17.03 18.19 36.02
C ILE A 6 16.28 17.74 37.29
N PRO A 7 15.51 18.63 37.95
CA PRO A 7 14.63 18.24 39.04
C PRO A 7 13.70 17.10 38.61
N ALA A 8 13.63 16.03 39.39
CA ALA A 8 12.87 14.82 39.02
C ALA A 8 11.39 15.14 38.74
N GLU A 9 10.82 16.10 39.43
CA GLU A 9 9.45 16.61 39.25
C GLU A 9 9.19 17.31 37.90
N LYS A 10 10.24 17.74 37.18
CA LYS A 10 10.12 18.28 35.82
C LYS A 10 10.14 17.20 34.74
N LEU A 11 10.56 15.98 35.07
CA LEU A 11 10.65 14.88 34.12
C LEU A 11 9.29 14.21 33.99
N LYS A 12 8.60 14.43 32.87
CA LYS A 12 7.30 13.83 32.59
C LYS A 12 7.49 12.49 31.90
N PRO A 13 7.05 11.36 32.48
CA PRO A 13 7.03 10.09 31.75
C PRO A 13 6.13 10.20 30.53
N SER A 14 6.67 9.89 29.35
CA SER A 14 5.89 9.91 28.11
C SER A 14 4.77 8.88 28.16
N LYS A 15 3.54 9.34 27.89
CA LYS A 15 2.34 8.47 27.82
C LYS A 15 2.40 7.47 26.68
N TYR A 16 3.13 7.80 25.61
CA TYR A 16 3.27 6.97 24.41
C TYR A 16 4.41 5.94 24.51
N ASN A 17 5.15 5.85 25.63
CA ASN A 17 6.31 4.98 25.71
C ASN A 17 5.91 3.49 25.55
N PRO A 18 6.38 2.77 24.51
CA PRO A 18 5.87 1.45 24.14
C PRO A 18 6.49 0.29 24.95
N ARG A 19 7.23 0.54 26.03
CA ARG A 19 7.77 -0.53 26.88
C ARG A 19 6.77 -0.94 27.95
N LYS A 20 6.78 -2.24 28.28
CA LYS A 20 6.08 -2.77 29.45
C LYS A 20 6.46 -1.98 30.69
N ASP A 21 5.43 -1.58 31.44
CA ASP A 21 5.63 -0.85 32.67
C ASP A 21 6.17 -1.77 33.78
N LEU A 22 7.38 -1.48 34.26
CA LEU A 22 8.00 -2.21 35.38
C LEU A 22 7.50 -1.69 36.72
N LYS A 23 7.14 -2.62 37.60
CA LYS A 23 6.69 -2.37 38.97
C LYS A 23 7.73 -2.85 39.99
N PRO A 24 7.77 -2.26 41.20
CA PRO A 24 8.52 -2.81 42.31
C PRO A 24 8.19 -4.29 42.54
N GLY A 25 9.23 -5.13 42.63
CA GLY A 25 9.09 -6.58 42.70
C GLY A 25 9.26 -7.32 41.37
N ASP A 26 9.20 -6.64 40.21
CA ASP A 26 9.51 -7.29 38.94
C ASP A 26 11.01 -7.66 38.85
N PRO A 27 11.39 -8.82 38.29
CA PRO A 27 12.79 -9.25 38.22
C PRO A 27 13.71 -8.22 37.53
N GLU A 28 13.26 -7.57 36.46
CA GLU A 28 14.02 -6.53 35.77
C GLU A 28 14.13 -5.24 36.61
N TYR A 29 13.06 -4.86 37.31
CA TYR A 29 13.06 -3.70 38.20
C TYR A 29 14.08 -3.89 39.32
N GLU A 30 14.07 -5.05 39.99
CA GLU A 30 14.99 -5.33 41.09
C GLU A 30 16.45 -5.45 40.62
N LYS A 31 16.69 -5.99 39.41
CA LYS A 31 18.03 -6.00 38.80
C LYS A 31 18.52 -4.57 38.55
N LEU A 32 17.68 -3.71 37.98
CA LEU A 32 18.04 -2.32 37.70
C LEU A 32 18.26 -1.54 39.00
N ARG A 33 17.42 -1.74 40.03
CA ARG A 33 17.59 -1.15 41.36
C ARG A 33 18.93 -1.51 41.97
N ARG A 34 19.26 -2.81 42.02
CA ARG A 34 20.55 -3.29 42.56
C ARG A 34 21.74 -2.73 41.80
N SER A 35 21.64 -2.64 40.47
CA SER A 35 22.68 -2.04 39.64
C SER A 35 22.90 -0.56 39.97
N ILE A 36 21.82 0.21 40.19
CA ILE A 36 21.90 1.62 40.54
C ILE A 36 22.42 1.83 41.97
N GLU A 37 22.06 0.95 42.91
CA GLU A 37 22.58 0.98 44.28
C GLU A 37 24.08 0.65 44.34
N GLU A 38 24.54 -0.33 43.56
CA GLU A 38 25.94 -0.80 43.56
C GLU A 38 26.89 0.12 42.77
N PHE A 39 26.48 0.55 41.57
CA PHE A 39 27.35 1.25 40.63
C PHE A 39 26.97 2.72 40.41
N GLY A 40 25.88 3.20 41.02
CA GLY A 40 25.23 4.44 40.63
C GLY A 40 24.49 4.30 39.29
N TYR A 41 23.79 5.36 38.87
CA TYR A 41 23.19 5.39 37.54
C TYR A 41 24.18 6.01 36.54
N VAL A 42 24.93 5.15 35.87
CA VAL A 42 25.99 5.55 34.93
C VAL A 42 25.43 6.11 33.63
N GLU A 43 24.21 5.70 33.27
CA GLU A 43 23.55 6.11 32.04
C GLU A 43 22.43 7.13 32.31
N PRO A 44 22.56 8.38 31.86
CA PRO A 44 21.57 9.44 32.07
C PRO A 44 20.20 9.11 31.47
N VAL A 45 19.17 9.81 31.96
CA VAL A 45 17.85 9.84 31.34
C VAL A 45 17.90 10.76 30.11
N ILE A 46 17.14 10.51 29.05
CA ILE A 46 17.07 11.43 27.91
C ILE A 46 15.80 12.25 28.07
N TRP A 47 15.93 13.59 28.05
CA TRP A 47 14.83 14.51 28.32
C TRP A 47 14.73 15.57 27.22
N ASN A 48 13.52 15.77 26.70
CA ASN A 48 13.28 16.83 25.72
C ASN A 48 12.87 18.12 26.45
N LYS A 49 13.69 19.16 26.31
CA LYS A 49 13.44 20.45 26.96
C LYS A 49 12.20 21.16 26.42
N ARG A 50 11.76 20.84 25.19
CA ARG A 50 10.62 21.49 24.52
C ARG A 50 9.28 21.02 25.12
N THR A 51 9.12 19.72 25.33
CA THR A 51 7.88 19.09 25.83
C THR A 51 7.90 18.85 27.34
N GLY A 52 9.11 18.70 27.90
CA GLY A 52 9.33 18.24 29.27
C GLY A 52 9.27 16.72 29.42
N ASN A 53 9.14 15.97 28.31
CA ASN A 53 8.97 14.52 28.33
C ASN A 53 10.30 13.77 28.43
N ILE A 54 10.28 12.61 29.07
CA ILE A 54 11.36 11.64 29.05
C ILE A 54 11.32 10.90 27.70
N VAL A 55 12.37 11.04 26.91
CA VAL A 55 12.51 10.34 25.62
C VAL A 55 13.10 8.95 25.79
N GLY A 56 13.95 8.74 26.79
CA GLY A 56 14.58 7.45 27.07
C GLY A 56 15.01 7.32 28.52
N GLY A 57 15.02 6.09 29.04
CA GLY A 57 15.38 5.81 30.44
C GLY A 57 14.21 5.86 31.43
N HIS A 58 12.95 5.66 30.99
CA HIS A 58 11.76 5.66 31.86
C HIS A 58 11.86 4.70 33.05
N GLN A 59 12.44 3.52 32.84
CA GLN A 59 12.66 2.54 33.90
C GLN A 59 13.68 3.05 34.93
N ARG A 60 14.79 3.66 34.47
CA ARG A 60 15.78 4.31 35.35
C ARG A 60 15.14 5.43 36.15
N TYR A 61 14.37 6.30 35.49
CA TYR A 61 13.62 7.37 36.17
C TYR A 61 12.73 6.82 37.28
N LYS A 62 12.00 5.72 37.05
CA LYS A 62 11.15 5.09 38.06
C LYS A 62 11.95 4.57 39.26
N VAL A 63 13.06 3.88 39.03
CA VAL A 63 13.91 3.39 40.12
C VAL A 63 14.54 4.57 40.87
N LEU A 64 15.10 5.57 40.18
CA LEU A 64 15.74 6.73 40.80
C LEU A 64 14.76 7.53 41.67
N THR A 65 13.54 7.76 41.18
CA THR A 65 12.50 8.43 41.97
C THR A 65 12.07 7.60 43.17
N ALA A 66 11.94 6.27 43.02
CA ALA A 66 11.65 5.37 44.15
C ALA A 66 12.78 5.34 45.19
N LEU A 67 14.04 5.49 44.78
CA LEU A 67 15.21 5.62 45.65
C LEU A 67 15.35 7.02 46.29
N GLY A 68 14.47 7.96 45.95
CA GLY A 68 14.40 9.28 46.59
C GLY A 68 15.24 10.38 45.93
N TYR A 69 15.80 10.15 44.74
CA TYR A 69 16.56 11.18 44.02
C TYR A 69 15.69 12.39 43.67
N LYS A 70 16.20 13.60 43.97
CA LYS A 70 15.52 14.87 43.69
C LYS A 70 15.98 15.53 42.40
N GLU A 71 17.21 15.25 41.97
CA GLU A 71 17.78 15.69 40.71
C GLU A 71 18.35 14.49 39.97
N ILE A 72 18.13 14.42 38.67
CA ILE A 72 18.53 13.30 37.81
C ILE A 72 19.35 13.87 36.64
N ASP A 73 20.53 13.28 36.38
CA ASP A 73 21.34 13.65 35.21
C ASP A 73 20.60 13.24 33.94
N CYS A 74 20.42 14.21 33.05
CA CYS A 74 19.69 14.04 31.81
C CYS A 74 20.51 14.52 30.61
N VAL A 75 20.57 13.70 29.56
CA VAL A 75 20.95 14.17 28.22
C VAL A 75 19.80 15.02 27.69
N VAL A 76 20.08 16.28 27.38
CA VAL A 76 19.07 17.24 26.92
C VAL A 76 18.99 17.24 25.40
N VAL A 77 17.77 17.06 24.88
CA VAL A 77 17.44 17.20 23.46
C VAL A 77 16.43 18.33 23.25
N ASP A 78 16.41 18.86 22.02
CA ASP A 78 15.46 19.89 21.57
C ASP A 78 14.83 19.40 20.27
N LEU A 79 13.75 18.62 20.41
CA LEU A 79 13.08 17.96 19.29
C LEU A 79 11.62 18.42 19.24
N ASP A 80 11.05 18.48 18.05
CA ASP A 80 9.60 18.48 17.89
C ASP A 80 9.00 17.14 18.36
N GLU A 81 7.66 17.09 18.46
CA GLU A 81 6.95 15.95 19.03
C GLU A 81 7.13 14.66 18.19
N GLN A 82 7.20 14.77 16.86
CA GLN A 82 7.38 13.62 15.98
C GLN A 82 8.78 13.01 16.14
N ARG A 83 9.83 13.85 16.09
CA ARG A 83 11.21 13.42 16.30
C ARG A 83 11.44 12.89 17.72
N GLU A 84 10.75 13.44 18.71
CA GLU A 84 10.75 12.92 20.08
C GLU A 84 10.21 11.49 20.14
N LYS A 85 9.01 11.24 19.60
CA LYS A 85 8.39 9.92 19.55
C LYS A 85 9.26 8.92 18.78
N ALA A 86 9.80 9.32 17.62
CA ALA A 86 10.67 8.46 16.82
C ALA A 86 11.96 8.06 17.57
N LEU A 87 12.60 9.02 18.26
CA LEU A 87 13.77 8.73 19.08
C LEU A 87 13.43 7.81 20.26
N ASN A 88 12.26 7.99 20.88
CA ASN A 88 11.79 7.07 21.94
C ASN A 88 11.67 5.64 21.41
N VAL A 89 11.09 5.42 20.23
CA VAL A 89 11.01 4.09 19.63
C VAL A 89 12.40 3.51 19.33
N ALA A 90 13.29 4.30 18.72
CA ALA A 90 14.64 3.86 18.35
C ALA A 90 15.47 3.41 19.56
N LEU A 91 15.42 4.15 20.66
CA LEU A 91 16.14 3.81 21.90
C LEU A 91 15.60 2.53 22.54
N ASN A 92 14.29 2.31 22.46
CA ASN A 92 13.65 1.11 22.99
C ASN A 92 13.90 -0.12 22.11
N LYS A 93 14.07 0.03 20.78
CA LYS A 93 14.42 -1.08 19.88
C LYS A 93 15.77 -1.69 20.23
N ILE A 94 16.72 -0.83 20.62
CA ILE A 94 18.07 -1.24 21.02
C ILE A 94 18.06 -1.87 22.43
N SER A 95 17.05 -1.57 23.25
CA SER A 95 17.00 -2.00 24.65
C SER A 95 15.61 -2.46 25.12
N GLY A 96 15.36 -3.77 25.07
CA GLY A 96 14.28 -4.45 25.80
C GLY A 96 13.10 -4.98 24.98
N GLU A 97 12.08 -5.51 25.69
CA GLU A 97 10.82 -5.99 25.10
C GLU A 97 9.78 -4.87 24.98
N PHE A 98 9.09 -4.82 23.84
CA PHE A 98 7.98 -3.92 23.57
C PHE A 98 6.62 -4.48 24.01
N ASP A 99 5.70 -3.59 24.35
CA ASP A 99 4.27 -3.83 24.27
C ASP A 99 3.85 -3.67 22.80
N ILE A 100 3.62 -4.79 22.13
CA ILE A 100 3.39 -4.83 20.68
C ILE A 100 2.17 -3.99 20.26
N PRO A 101 0.98 -4.10 20.91
CA PRO A 101 -0.14 -3.22 20.62
C PRO A 101 0.19 -1.72 20.69
N LEU A 102 0.84 -1.29 21.77
CA LEU A 102 1.17 0.13 21.97
C LEU A 102 2.24 0.63 20.99
N LEU A 103 3.22 -0.22 20.67
CA LEU A 103 4.21 0.05 19.63
C LEU A 103 3.56 0.21 18.26
N THR A 104 2.65 -0.69 17.90
CA THR A 104 1.93 -0.63 16.62
C THR A 104 1.13 0.67 16.52
N ASP A 105 0.37 1.05 17.57
CA ASP A 105 -0.38 2.32 17.57
C ASP A 105 0.55 3.53 17.39
N LEU A 106 1.65 3.59 18.14
CA LEU A 106 2.60 4.71 18.05
C LEU A 106 3.26 4.83 16.67
N LEU A 107 3.65 3.70 16.07
CA LEU A 107 4.28 3.70 14.75
C LEU A 107 3.28 4.03 13.64
N MET A 108 2.00 3.62 13.77
CA MET A 108 0.95 3.99 12.82
C MET A 108 0.66 5.50 12.86
N ASP A 109 0.52 6.07 14.07
CA ASP A 109 0.32 7.52 14.25
C ASP A 109 1.46 8.33 13.60
N LEU A 110 2.71 7.91 13.80
CA LEU A 110 3.87 8.54 13.17
C LEU A 110 3.80 8.49 11.65
N ASN A 111 3.41 7.34 11.10
CA ASN A 111 3.30 7.15 9.65
C ASN A 111 2.16 7.98 9.04
N GLU A 112 1.00 8.05 9.70
CA GLU A 112 -0.15 8.87 9.24
C GLU A 112 0.20 10.37 9.20
N ASP A 113 1.00 10.83 10.15
CA ASP A 113 1.51 12.20 10.21
C ASP A 113 2.64 12.49 9.18
N GLY A 114 2.97 11.53 8.32
CA GLY A 114 3.98 11.67 7.26
C GLY A 114 5.43 11.55 7.75
N PHE A 115 5.66 11.02 8.96
CA PHE A 115 7.01 10.80 9.47
C PHE A 115 7.62 9.51 8.89
N ASP A 116 8.89 9.57 8.48
CA ASP A 116 9.64 8.41 7.99
C ASP A 116 9.95 7.43 9.14
N VAL A 117 9.09 6.43 9.30
CA VAL A 117 9.20 5.40 10.33
C VAL A 117 10.46 4.53 10.21
N SER A 118 11.16 4.52 9.08
CA SER A 118 12.45 3.80 8.97
C SER A 118 13.53 4.37 9.91
N LEU A 119 13.41 5.65 10.29
CA LEU A 119 14.29 6.31 11.24
C LEU A 119 14.14 5.81 12.68
N THR A 120 13.10 5.03 12.95
CA THR A 120 12.90 4.36 14.26
C THR A 120 13.76 3.12 14.42
N GLY A 121 14.51 2.73 13.38
CA GLY A 121 15.36 1.55 13.34
C GLY A 121 14.62 0.26 12.97
N PHE A 122 13.30 0.31 12.77
CA PHE A 122 12.52 -0.77 12.16
C PHE A 122 12.68 -0.77 10.64
N ASP A 123 12.91 -1.96 10.07
CA ASP A 123 12.87 -2.14 8.63
C ASP A 123 11.41 -2.30 8.15
N ALA A 124 11.19 -2.13 6.84
CA ALA A 124 9.84 -2.16 6.28
C ALA A 124 9.12 -3.49 6.52
N ALA A 125 9.85 -4.62 6.54
CA ALA A 125 9.27 -5.93 6.75
C ALA A 125 8.78 -6.11 8.19
N GLU A 126 9.53 -5.62 9.18
CA GLU A 126 9.10 -5.61 10.58
C GLU A 126 7.87 -4.72 10.79
N ILE A 127 7.82 -3.55 10.14
CA ILE A 127 6.68 -2.63 10.23
C ILE A 127 5.43 -3.27 9.64
N ASP A 128 5.54 -3.91 8.47
CA ASP A 128 4.42 -4.64 7.88
C ASP A 128 3.90 -5.74 8.79
N GLU A 129 4.78 -6.50 9.44
CA GLU A 129 4.37 -7.56 10.36
C GLU A 129 3.60 -6.98 11.55
N LEU A 130 4.08 -5.87 12.13
CA LEU A 130 3.41 -5.16 13.23
C LEU A 130 2.05 -4.60 12.82
N PHE A 131 1.92 -4.14 11.57
CA PHE A 131 0.74 -3.44 11.07
C PHE A 131 -0.25 -4.37 10.40
N ARG A 132 0.14 -5.61 10.08
CA ARG A 132 -0.60 -6.52 9.19
C ARG A 132 -2.06 -6.68 9.59
N ASP A 133 -2.32 -7.02 10.85
CA ASP A 133 -3.67 -7.32 11.32
C ASP A 133 -4.55 -6.07 11.35
N LYS A 134 -4.02 -4.93 11.83
CA LYS A 134 -4.75 -3.65 11.84
C LYS A 134 -5.00 -3.13 10.43
N THR A 135 -4.00 -3.19 9.56
CA THR A 135 -4.13 -2.77 8.15
C THR A 135 -5.17 -3.63 7.45
N THR A 136 -5.11 -4.96 7.61
CA THR A 136 -6.09 -5.89 7.04
C THR A 136 -7.51 -5.58 7.54
N ALA A 137 -7.67 -5.29 8.84
CA ALA A 137 -8.97 -4.92 9.41
C ALA A 137 -9.48 -3.54 8.95
N ASN A 138 -8.58 -2.64 8.57
CA ASN A 138 -8.91 -1.28 8.12
C ASN A 138 -9.18 -1.18 6.61
N VAL A 139 -8.85 -2.21 5.82
CA VAL A 139 -9.20 -2.25 4.40
C VAL A 139 -10.72 -2.24 4.25
N LYS A 140 -11.23 -1.26 3.50
CA LYS A 140 -12.65 -1.04 3.29
C LYS A 140 -12.95 -1.03 1.79
N GLU A 141 -14.00 -1.75 1.44
CA GLU A 141 -14.66 -1.54 0.15
C GLU A 141 -15.28 -0.14 0.12
N ASP A 142 -15.22 0.51 -1.03
CA ASP A 142 -15.93 1.77 -1.27
C ASP A 142 -17.24 1.53 -2.03
N ASN A 143 -18.12 2.52 -1.97
CA ASN A 143 -19.42 2.53 -2.66
C ASN A 143 -19.39 3.49 -3.86
N PHE A 144 -18.22 3.70 -4.48
CA PHE A 144 -18.12 4.63 -5.61
C PHE A 144 -18.80 4.05 -6.85
N ASP A 145 -19.77 4.80 -7.38
CA ASP A 145 -20.50 4.43 -8.59
C ASP A 145 -19.72 4.85 -9.84
N THR A 146 -18.89 3.93 -10.33
CA THR A 146 -18.05 4.13 -11.51
C THR A 146 -18.88 4.42 -12.76
N GLU A 147 -20.05 3.82 -12.90
CA GLU A 147 -20.88 3.99 -14.08
C GLU A 147 -21.54 5.36 -14.13
N LYS A 148 -22.07 5.80 -13.00
CA LYS A 148 -22.60 7.14 -12.85
C LYS A 148 -21.52 8.17 -13.12
N ALA A 149 -20.31 7.98 -12.56
CA ALA A 149 -19.18 8.86 -12.81
C ALA A 149 -18.83 8.94 -14.32
N ILE A 150 -18.77 7.79 -15.01
CA ILE A 150 -18.55 7.74 -16.46
C ILE A 150 -19.66 8.49 -17.22
N ALA A 151 -20.93 8.29 -16.85
CA ALA A 151 -22.07 8.90 -17.53
C ALA A 151 -22.12 10.43 -17.36
N GLU A 152 -21.63 10.93 -16.22
CA GLU A 152 -21.50 12.36 -15.92
C GLU A 152 -20.34 13.01 -16.70
N ILE A 153 -19.29 12.26 -17.05
CA ILE A 153 -18.15 12.79 -17.83
C ILE A 153 -18.53 12.86 -19.32
N LYS A 154 -18.89 14.07 -19.76
CA LYS A 154 -19.16 14.35 -21.17
C LYS A 154 -17.88 14.52 -21.96
N ILE A 155 -17.03 15.44 -21.51
CA ILE A 155 -15.71 15.73 -22.07
C ILE A 155 -14.69 15.42 -20.98
N PRO A 156 -13.74 14.50 -21.22
CA PRO A 156 -12.70 14.23 -20.24
C PRO A 156 -11.75 15.42 -20.14
N VAL A 157 -11.37 15.76 -18.91
CA VAL A 157 -10.31 16.73 -18.61
C VAL A 157 -8.96 16.15 -19.02
N THR A 158 -8.74 14.88 -18.68
CA THR A 158 -7.52 14.16 -19.02
C THR A 158 -7.38 13.99 -20.53
N LYS A 159 -6.14 14.08 -21.04
CA LYS A 159 -5.77 13.75 -22.42
C LYS A 159 -4.66 12.73 -22.44
N LYS A 160 -4.52 12.02 -23.57
CA LYS A 160 -3.40 11.09 -23.78
C LYS A 160 -2.06 11.79 -23.59
N GLY A 161 -1.20 11.21 -22.76
CA GLY A 161 0.11 11.74 -22.40
C GLY A 161 0.13 12.50 -21.07
N ASP A 162 -1.03 12.85 -20.51
CA ASP A 162 -1.13 13.52 -19.21
C ASP A 162 -0.86 12.57 -18.05
N ILE A 163 -0.39 13.13 -16.94
CA ILE A 163 -0.13 12.41 -15.69
C ILE A 163 -0.84 13.12 -14.55
N TRP A 164 -1.69 12.41 -13.83
CA TRP A 164 -2.16 12.83 -12.52
C TRP A 164 -1.18 12.39 -11.43
N VAL A 165 -0.85 13.33 -10.55
CA VAL A 165 -0.19 13.06 -9.26
C VAL A 165 -1.29 13.08 -8.20
N LEU A 166 -1.47 11.98 -7.47
CA LEU A 166 -2.51 11.84 -6.44
C LEU A 166 -1.82 11.49 -5.12
N GLY A 167 -1.48 12.49 -4.31
CA GLY A 167 -0.59 12.27 -3.16
C GLY A 167 0.76 11.72 -3.61
N SER A 168 1.11 10.51 -3.17
CA SER A 168 2.32 9.78 -3.62
C SER A 168 2.12 8.97 -4.91
N HIS A 169 0.88 8.82 -5.38
CA HIS A 169 0.53 8.00 -6.55
C HIS A 169 0.68 8.74 -7.87
N ARG A 170 0.76 7.98 -8.96
CA ARG A 170 0.72 8.51 -10.33
C ARG A 170 -0.27 7.73 -11.18
N LEU A 171 -1.05 8.44 -12.00
CA LEU A 171 -1.91 7.86 -13.02
C LEU A 171 -1.59 8.52 -14.35
N MET A 172 -1.22 7.75 -15.36
CA MET A 172 -0.99 8.26 -16.71
C MET A 172 -2.11 7.82 -17.65
N CYS A 173 -2.58 8.74 -18.48
CA CYS A 173 -3.39 8.39 -19.65
C CYS A 173 -2.46 8.00 -20.79
N GLY A 174 -2.32 6.71 -21.09
CA GLY A 174 -1.29 6.24 -22.02
C GLY A 174 -1.44 4.78 -22.44
N ASP A 175 -0.49 4.31 -23.24
CA ASP A 175 -0.51 2.98 -23.81
C ASP A 175 0.46 2.04 -23.09
N SER A 176 -0.07 0.99 -22.46
CA SER A 176 0.70 -0.01 -21.73
C SER A 176 1.65 -0.84 -22.59
N THR A 177 1.49 -0.82 -23.91
CA THR A 177 2.37 -1.50 -24.88
C THR A 177 3.50 -0.62 -25.39
N LEU A 178 3.52 0.67 -25.04
CA LEU A 178 4.58 1.61 -25.40
C LEU A 178 5.53 1.81 -24.23
N LEU A 179 6.76 1.33 -24.37
CA LEU A 179 7.79 1.47 -23.35
C LEU A 179 8.05 2.94 -22.98
N SER A 180 7.95 3.87 -23.94
CA SER A 180 8.11 5.30 -23.68
C SER A 180 7.05 5.85 -22.71
N ASP A 181 5.80 5.40 -22.84
CA ASP A 181 4.71 5.83 -21.97
C ASP A 181 4.92 5.24 -20.57
N VAL A 182 5.23 3.94 -20.49
CA VAL A 182 5.50 3.26 -19.22
C VAL A 182 6.71 3.87 -18.50
N GLN A 183 7.79 4.22 -19.21
CA GLN A 183 8.94 4.91 -18.62
C GLN A 183 8.59 6.32 -18.13
N LYS A 184 7.75 7.06 -18.86
CA LYS A 184 7.28 8.39 -18.44
C LYS A 184 6.40 8.32 -17.19
N LEU A 185 5.53 7.31 -17.08
CA LEU A 185 4.78 7.02 -15.86
C LEU A 185 5.73 6.75 -14.68
N MET A 186 6.77 5.94 -14.92
CA MET A 186 7.66 5.44 -13.86
C MET A 186 8.73 6.42 -13.40
N ASP A 187 9.14 7.37 -14.25
CA ASP A 187 10.04 8.47 -13.88
C ASP A 187 11.31 8.01 -13.16
N GLY A 188 11.93 6.97 -13.71
CA GLY A 188 13.14 6.35 -13.17
C GLY A 188 12.93 5.43 -11.96
N GLN A 189 11.73 5.38 -11.37
CA GLN A 189 11.42 4.44 -10.29
C GLN A 189 11.21 3.01 -10.81
N LYS A 190 11.28 2.03 -9.91
CA LYS A 190 11.09 0.62 -10.23
C LYS A 190 10.00 0.01 -9.36
N ALA A 191 9.14 -0.78 -10.00
CA ALA A 191 8.10 -1.53 -9.30
C ALA A 191 8.68 -2.73 -8.57
N ARG A 192 8.19 -2.96 -7.36
CA ARG A 192 8.51 -4.14 -6.53
C ARG A 192 7.35 -5.12 -6.46
N PHE A 193 6.15 -4.64 -6.79
CA PHE A 193 4.92 -5.41 -6.85
C PHE A 193 4.08 -4.99 -8.07
N VAL A 194 3.45 -5.97 -8.73
CA VAL A 194 2.53 -5.76 -9.85
C VAL A 194 1.22 -6.47 -9.53
N PHE A 195 0.11 -5.75 -9.66
CA PHE A 195 -1.23 -6.32 -9.75
C PHE A 195 -1.93 -5.68 -10.93
N THR A 196 -2.37 -6.50 -11.90
CA THR A 196 -2.93 -5.95 -13.13
C THR A 196 -4.01 -6.86 -13.72
N ASP A 197 -4.99 -6.26 -14.38
CA ASP A 197 -6.15 -6.93 -15.00
C ASP A 197 -6.30 -6.45 -16.46
N PRO A 198 -5.51 -6.99 -17.40
CA PRO A 198 -5.62 -6.63 -18.81
C PRO A 198 -7.00 -6.98 -19.39
N PRO A 199 -7.40 -6.40 -20.54
CA PRO A 199 -8.66 -6.77 -21.20
C PRO A 199 -8.69 -8.27 -21.52
N TRP A 200 -9.87 -8.88 -21.50
CA TRP A 200 -10.05 -10.33 -21.62
C TRP A 200 -10.34 -10.80 -23.05
N ASN A 201 -10.37 -9.88 -24.01
CA ASN A 201 -10.62 -10.12 -25.42
C ASN A 201 -12.00 -10.74 -25.70
N VAL A 202 -13.03 -10.29 -24.98
CA VAL A 202 -14.39 -10.86 -25.06
C VAL A 202 -15.40 -9.98 -25.79
N ASP A 203 -14.94 -8.89 -26.40
CA ASP A 203 -15.73 -7.89 -27.11
C ASP A 203 -16.90 -7.38 -26.25
N TYR A 204 -16.60 -7.04 -24.98
CA TYR A 204 -17.63 -6.71 -24.01
C TYR A 204 -18.45 -5.51 -24.48
N GLY A 205 -19.79 -5.62 -24.38
CA GLY A 205 -20.72 -4.52 -24.63
C GLY A 205 -20.85 -4.05 -26.08
N SER A 206 -20.31 -4.81 -27.05
CA SER A 206 -20.44 -4.52 -28.49
C SER A 206 -21.82 -4.86 -29.08
N ASP A 207 -22.54 -5.86 -28.53
CA ASP A 207 -23.87 -6.25 -28.99
C ASP A 207 -24.98 -5.40 -28.36
N THR A 208 -25.33 -4.30 -29.03
CA THR A 208 -26.38 -3.37 -28.60
C THR A 208 -27.79 -3.95 -28.59
N ARG A 209 -27.98 -5.19 -29.08
CA ARG A 209 -29.29 -5.88 -29.11
C ARG A 209 -29.53 -6.72 -27.86
N HIS A 210 -28.52 -6.92 -27.01
CA HIS A 210 -28.66 -7.74 -25.82
C HIS A 210 -29.34 -6.93 -24.68
N PRO A 211 -30.50 -7.37 -24.16
CA PRO A 211 -31.34 -6.55 -23.27
C PRO A 211 -30.69 -6.23 -21.91
N SER A 212 -29.62 -6.95 -21.54
CA SER A 212 -28.90 -6.79 -20.27
C SER A 212 -27.49 -6.21 -20.43
N TRP A 213 -27.01 -5.98 -21.66
CA TRP A 213 -25.68 -5.42 -21.86
C TRP A 213 -25.81 -3.91 -22.07
N LYS A 214 -25.25 -3.13 -21.14
CA LYS A 214 -25.11 -1.70 -21.37
C LYS A 214 -24.08 -1.50 -22.48
N PRO A 215 -24.36 -0.70 -23.53
CA PRO A 215 -23.40 -0.43 -24.59
C PRO A 215 -22.18 0.25 -23.96
N ARG A 216 -21.08 -0.49 -23.92
CA ARG A 216 -19.78 -0.06 -23.39
C ARG A 216 -18.71 -0.75 -24.18
N GLN A 217 -17.79 0.01 -24.74
CA GLN A 217 -16.69 -0.55 -25.49
C GLN A 217 -15.44 -0.50 -24.60
N ILE A 218 -14.87 -1.67 -24.30
CA ILE A 218 -13.53 -1.75 -23.72
C ILE A 218 -12.54 -1.63 -24.87
N LEU A 219 -11.61 -0.68 -24.79
CA LEU A 219 -10.57 -0.52 -25.79
C LEU A 219 -9.66 -1.75 -25.79
N ASN A 220 -9.27 -2.22 -26.98
CA ASN A 220 -8.41 -3.40 -27.17
C ASN A 220 -8.99 -4.74 -26.69
N ASP A 221 -10.33 -4.88 -26.61
CA ASP A 221 -11.00 -6.09 -26.14
C ASP A 221 -11.57 -6.98 -27.27
N ASN A 222 -11.12 -6.79 -28.51
CA ASN A 222 -11.53 -7.60 -29.67
C ASN A 222 -10.39 -7.72 -30.70
N MET A 223 -9.64 -8.82 -30.58
CA MET A 223 -8.44 -9.16 -31.35
C MET A 223 -8.47 -10.64 -31.69
N SER A 224 -7.73 -11.05 -32.74
CA SER A 224 -7.44 -12.47 -32.93
C SER A 224 -6.58 -13.03 -31.78
N THR A 225 -6.55 -14.35 -31.59
CA THR A 225 -5.73 -14.99 -30.56
C THR A 225 -4.24 -14.63 -30.67
N GLU A 226 -3.73 -14.53 -31.90
CA GLU A 226 -2.32 -14.20 -32.17
C GLU A 226 -2.01 -12.74 -31.81
N GLU A 227 -2.89 -11.82 -32.22
CA GLU A 227 -2.77 -10.39 -31.90
C GLU A 227 -2.88 -10.14 -30.39
N PHE A 228 -3.80 -10.83 -29.73
CA PHE A 228 -4.00 -10.72 -28.29
C PHE A 228 -2.78 -11.25 -27.50
N GLY A 229 -2.23 -12.39 -27.91
CA GLY A 229 -0.97 -12.91 -27.36
C GLY A 229 0.19 -11.91 -27.53
N ALA A 230 0.33 -11.32 -28.72
CA ALA A 230 1.36 -10.31 -29.00
C ALA A 230 1.14 -9.00 -28.22
N PHE A 231 -0.12 -8.61 -27.99
CA PHE A 231 -0.49 -7.48 -27.13
C PHE A 231 -0.06 -7.71 -25.69
N LEU A 232 -0.47 -8.83 -25.08
CA LEU A 232 -0.09 -9.17 -23.70
C LEU A 232 1.44 -9.27 -23.54
N LEU A 233 2.12 -9.91 -24.51
CA LEU A 233 3.58 -10.04 -24.50
C LEU A 233 4.28 -8.68 -24.50
N ARG A 234 3.81 -7.73 -25.31
CA ARG A 234 4.37 -6.37 -25.35
C ARG A 234 4.17 -5.64 -24.03
N ALA A 235 2.97 -5.68 -23.47
CA ALA A 235 2.68 -5.05 -22.19
C ALA A 235 3.53 -5.66 -21.05
N PHE A 236 3.68 -6.99 -21.03
CA PHE A 236 4.45 -7.67 -20.00
C PHE A 236 5.95 -7.40 -20.12
N LYS A 237 6.47 -7.27 -21.35
CA LYS A 237 7.84 -6.80 -21.57
C LYS A 237 8.03 -5.37 -21.07
N CYS A 238 7.06 -4.47 -21.30
CA CYS A 238 7.13 -3.12 -20.75
C CYS A 238 7.12 -3.10 -19.21
N MET A 239 6.26 -3.91 -18.57
CA MET A 239 6.26 -4.07 -17.10
C MET A 239 7.60 -4.58 -16.59
N LYS A 240 8.18 -5.59 -17.24
CA LYS A 240 9.52 -6.11 -16.91
C LYS A 240 10.57 -5.01 -16.92
N GLU A 241 10.61 -4.17 -17.95
CA GLU A 241 11.62 -3.12 -18.09
C GLU A 241 11.57 -2.07 -16.97
N VAL A 242 10.43 -1.91 -16.29
CA VAL A 242 10.26 -0.95 -15.19
C VAL A 242 10.07 -1.61 -13.82
N SER A 243 10.28 -2.92 -13.72
CA SER A 243 10.21 -3.65 -12.46
C SER A 243 11.61 -4.07 -11.98
N GLU A 244 11.76 -4.27 -10.68
CA GLU A 244 12.94 -4.91 -10.11
C GLU A 244 12.96 -6.42 -10.41
N ALA A 245 14.16 -7.00 -10.51
CA ALA A 245 14.30 -8.46 -10.57
C ALA A 245 13.66 -9.11 -9.34
N GLY A 246 12.89 -10.18 -9.52
CA GLY A 246 12.13 -10.79 -8.43
C GLY A 246 10.82 -10.08 -8.04
N CYS A 247 10.41 -9.04 -8.78
CA CYS A 247 9.15 -8.32 -8.56
C CYS A 247 7.96 -9.28 -8.54
N MET A 248 7.21 -9.26 -7.43
CA MET A 248 6.06 -10.14 -7.23
C MET A 248 4.92 -9.69 -8.16
N THR A 249 4.31 -10.62 -8.89
CA THR A 249 3.37 -10.28 -9.99
C THR A 249 2.09 -11.09 -9.90
N TYR A 250 0.96 -10.40 -10.01
CA TYR A 250 -0.40 -10.94 -10.04
C TYR A 250 -1.09 -10.46 -11.31
N VAL A 251 -1.52 -11.38 -12.16
CA VAL A 251 -2.28 -11.06 -13.39
C VAL A 251 -3.63 -11.72 -13.32
N VAL A 252 -4.70 -10.92 -13.34
CA VAL A 252 -6.07 -11.42 -13.44
C VAL A 252 -6.43 -11.60 -14.91
N MET A 253 -7.09 -12.71 -15.25
CA MET A 253 -7.50 -12.98 -16.63
C MET A 253 -8.66 -13.98 -16.70
N SER A 254 -9.36 -14.01 -17.84
CA SER A 254 -10.33 -15.06 -18.16
C SER A 254 -9.70 -16.46 -18.11
N ALA A 255 -10.40 -17.43 -17.54
CA ALA A 255 -10.00 -18.84 -17.54
C ALA A 255 -9.87 -19.44 -18.96
N GLN A 256 -10.44 -18.79 -19.98
CA GLN A 256 -10.30 -19.20 -21.38
C GLN A 256 -8.88 -18.99 -21.91
N GLU A 257 -8.14 -18.02 -21.35
CA GLU A 257 -6.78 -17.67 -21.76
C GLU A 257 -5.70 -18.41 -20.97
N TRP A 258 -6.06 -19.49 -20.26
CA TRP A 258 -5.18 -20.11 -19.29
C TRP A 258 -3.83 -20.54 -19.88
N GLY A 259 -3.87 -21.23 -21.02
CA GLY A 259 -2.67 -21.67 -21.72
C GLY A 259 -1.89 -20.50 -22.34
N SER A 260 -2.60 -19.57 -22.99
CA SER A 260 -2.02 -18.39 -23.65
C SER A 260 -1.23 -17.55 -22.64
N LEU A 261 -1.85 -17.22 -21.51
CA LEU A 261 -1.25 -16.37 -20.50
C LEU A 261 0.00 -16.99 -19.88
N MET A 262 -0.02 -18.29 -19.58
CA MET A 262 1.15 -19.00 -19.07
C MET A 262 2.34 -18.93 -20.02
N ASN A 263 2.10 -19.09 -21.33
CA ASN A 263 3.14 -19.02 -22.34
C ASN A 263 3.69 -17.59 -22.45
N VAL A 264 2.81 -16.59 -22.51
CA VAL A 264 3.19 -15.17 -22.60
C VAL A 264 3.99 -14.73 -21.38
N MET A 265 3.57 -15.09 -20.16
CA MET A 265 4.32 -14.78 -18.93
C MET A 265 5.72 -15.38 -18.96
N ARG A 266 5.85 -16.64 -19.35
CA ARG A 266 7.15 -17.32 -19.44
C ARG A 266 8.06 -16.63 -20.48
N GLU A 267 7.53 -16.35 -21.66
CA GLU A 267 8.27 -15.67 -22.73
C GLU A 267 8.70 -14.25 -22.32
N ALA A 268 7.87 -13.54 -21.57
CA ALA A 268 8.21 -12.23 -21.03
C ALA A 268 9.26 -12.28 -19.90
N GLY A 269 9.63 -13.47 -19.41
CA GLY A 269 10.66 -13.65 -18.37
C GLY A 269 10.10 -13.70 -16.94
N TYR A 270 8.84 -14.09 -16.78
CA TYR A 270 8.23 -14.32 -15.47
C TYR A 270 8.26 -15.80 -15.10
N HIS A 271 8.56 -16.06 -13.83
CA HIS A 271 8.32 -17.36 -13.22
C HIS A 271 6.88 -17.41 -12.71
N TRP A 272 6.06 -18.28 -13.30
CA TRP A 272 4.74 -18.61 -12.78
C TRP A 272 4.85 -19.67 -11.68
N SER A 273 4.26 -19.40 -10.51
CA SER A 273 4.33 -20.28 -9.34
C SER A 273 3.04 -21.01 -9.05
N SER A 274 1.91 -20.31 -9.07
CA SER A 274 0.58 -20.89 -8.85
C SER A 274 -0.48 -20.03 -9.51
N THR A 275 -1.66 -20.58 -9.69
CA THR A 275 -2.84 -19.82 -10.11
C THR A 275 -3.82 -19.77 -8.95
N ILE A 276 -4.01 -18.57 -8.42
CA ILE A 276 -4.94 -18.30 -7.33
C ILE A 276 -6.35 -18.22 -7.91
N ILE A 277 -7.30 -18.88 -7.28
CA ILE A 277 -8.71 -18.87 -7.63
C ILE A 277 -9.43 -17.89 -6.71
N TRP A 278 -9.78 -16.72 -7.23
CA TRP A 278 -10.73 -15.85 -6.55
C TRP A 278 -12.14 -16.44 -6.70
N LYS A 279 -12.63 -17.11 -5.65
CA LYS A 279 -13.98 -17.66 -5.56
C LYS A 279 -14.95 -16.58 -5.11
N LYS A 280 -15.96 -16.33 -5.94
CA LYS A 280 -17.02 -15.34 -5.72
C LYS A 280 -18.13 -15.94 -4.86
N ASP A 281 -18.86 -15.08 -4.17
CA ASP A 281 -20.02 -15.43 -3.35
C ASP A 281 -21.25 -15.88 -4.15
N SER A 282 -21.25 -15.65 -5.46
CA SER A 282 -22.39 -15.90 -6.36
C SER A 282 -21.95 -16.25 -7.77
N LEU A 283 -22.80 -17.00 -8.49
CA LEU A 283 -22.57 -17.41 -9.87
C LEU A 283 -22.68 -16.23 -10.83
N VAL A 284 -21.84 -16.21 -11.87
CA VAL A 284 -22.05 -15.37 -13.05
C VAL A 284 -22.88 -16.19 -14.05
N LEU A 285 -24.17 -15.87 -14.13
CA LEU A 285 -25.09 -16.53 -15.06
C LEU A 285 -24.67 -16.23 -16.50
N SER A 286 -24.63 -17.27 -17.32
CA SER A 286 -24.28 -17.18 -18.74
C SER A 286 -24.99 -18.27 -19.52
N ARG A 287 -24.84 -18.27 -20.85
CA ARG A 287 -25.38 -19.34 -21.73
C ARG A 287 -24.52 -20.61 -21.77
N LYS A 288 -23.44 -20.67 -20.97
CA LYS A 288 -22.54 -21.83 -20.89
C LYS A 288 -23.20 -22.95 -20.07
N ASP A 289 -22.83 -24.20 -20.35
CA ASP A 289 -23.26 -25.38 -19.58
C ASP A 289 -22.88 -25.28 -18.10
N TYR A 290 -21.76 -24.61 -17.80
CA TYR A 290 -21.29 -24.33 -16.44
C TYR A 290 -21.19 -22.82 -16.21
N HIS A 291 -21.92 -22.32 -15.22
CA HIS A 291 -21.79 -20.94 -14.76
C HIS A 291 -20.51 -20.76 -13.96
N THR A 292 -19.74 -19.72 -14.29
CA THR A 292 -18.47 -19.44 -13.63
C THR A 292 -18.70 -18.77 -12.27
N GLN A 293 -18.05 -19.29 -11.22
CA GLN A 293 -18.08 -18.70 -9.87
C GLN A 293 -16.70 -18.19 -9.41
N TYR A 294 -15.75 -18.07 -10.32
CA TYR A 294 -14.40 -17.67 -9.96
C TYR A 294 -13.72 -16.83 -11.05
N GLU A 295 -12.61 -16.19 -10.68
CA GLU A 295 -11.63 -15.63 -11.60
C GLU A 295 -10.23 -16.15 -11.23
N PRO A 296 -9.46 -16.68 -12.20
CA PRO A 296 -8.08 -17.06 -11.96
C PRO A 296 -7.14 -15.84 -11.94
N ILE A 297 -6.14 -15.90 -11.08
CA ILE A 297 -5.10 -14.90 -10.90
C ILE A 297 -3.75 -15.62 -10.96
N TRP A 298 -2.96 -15.35 -11.99
CA TRP A 298 -1.64 -15.94 -12.15
C TRP A 298 -0.67 -15.22 -11.22
N TYR A 299 -0.14 -15.97 -10.27
CA TYR A 299 0.84 -15.49 -9.30
C TYR A 299 2.23 -16.00 -9.65
N GLY A 300 3.19 -15.10 -9.58
CA GLY A 300 4.58 -15.39 -9.89
C GLY A 300 5.49 -14.23 -9.51
N TRP A 301 6.67 -14.22 -10.11
CA TRP A 301 7.62 -13.12 -9.99
C TRP A 301 8.45 -12.98 -11.27
N LEU A 302 8.93 -11.76 -11.51
CA LEU A 302 9.92 -11.52 -12.55
C LEU A 302 11.21 -12.31 -12.23
N GLU A 303 11.90 -12.82 -13.24
CA GLU A 303 13.17 -13.56 -13.07
C GLU A 303 14.13 -12.86 -12.08
N GLY A 304 14.70 -13.65 -11.17
CA GLY A 304 15.48 -13.18 -10.03
C GLY A 304 15.02 -13.79 -8.70
N THR A 305 15.58 -13.29 -7.60
CA THR A 305 15.20 -13.68 -6.25
C THR A 305 13.93 -12.95 -5.83
N ARG A 306 12.87 -13.69 -5.46
CA ARG A 306 11.61 -13.14 -4.93
C ARG A 306 11.87 -12.04 -3.90
N LEU A 307 11.30 -10.85 -4.13
CA LEU A 307 11.49 -9.70 -3.24
C LEU A 307 10.76 -9.87 -1.90
N CYS A 308 9.51 -10.33 -1.92
CA CYS A 308 8.68 -10.48 -0.72
C CYS A 308 7.94 -11.83 -0.71
N PRO A 309 8.64 -12.96 -0.49
CA PRO A 309 8.00 -14.26 -0.40
C PRO A 309 7.24 -14.43 0.93
N LEU A 310 6.06 -15.07 0.86
CA LEU A 310 5.33 -15.51 2.05
C LEU A 310 6.16 -16.49 2.90
N LYS A 311 6.34 -16.19 4.19
CA LYS A 311 7.17 -16.99 5.12
C LYS A 311 6.37 -18.04 5.89
N ASP A 312 5.10 -17.78 6.17
CA ASP A 312 4.27 -18.60 7.06
C ASP A 312 3.82 -19.93 6.43
N ARG A 313 3.77 -20.01 5.09
CA ARG A 313 3.24 -21.12 4.29
C ARG A 313 1.79 -21.51 4.66
N LYS A 314 0.99 -20.55 5.16
CA LYS A 314 -0.39 -20.81 5.60
C LYS A 314 -1.45 -20.37 4.57
N GLN A 315 -1.05 -19.62 3.55
CA GLN A 315 -2.00 -19.11 2.55
C GLN A 315 -2.47 -20.23 1.61
N SER A 316 -3.77 -20.26 1.34
CA SER A 316 -4.36 -21.06 0.26
C SER A 316 -4.37 -20.26 -1.05
N ASP A 317 -4.30 -20.96 -2.17
CA ASP A 317 -4.53 -20.43 -3.51
C ASP A 317 -6.02 -20.37 -3.87
N VAL A 318 -6.95 -20.63 -2.94
CA VAL A 318 -8.38 -20.33 -3.09
C VAL A 318 -8.75 -19.19 -2.16
N TRP A 319 -9.14 -18.05 -2.75
CA TRP A 319 -9.52 -16.85 -2.02
C TRP A 319 -11.02 -16.62 -2.13
N GLU A 320 -11.73 -16.76 -1.01
CA GLU A 320 -13.16 -16.52 -0.93
C GLU A 320 -13.40 -15.06 -0.56
N ILE A 321 -13.70 -14.22 -1.56
CA ILE A 321 -13.93 -12.79 -1.37
C ILE A 321 -15.20 -12.43 -2.14
N PRO A 322 -16.21 -11.80 -1.51
CA PRO A 322 -17.45 -11.45 -2.19
C PRO A 322 -17.20 -10.39 -3.26
N ARG A 323 -18.09 -10.31 -4.26
CA ARG A 323 -18.07 -9.22 -5.23
C ARG A 323 -18.50 -7.90 -4.56
N PRO A 324 -18.14 -6.72 -5.12
CA PRO A 324 -18.64 -5.45 -4.62
C PRO A 324 -20.18 -5.40 -4.64
N LYS A 325 -20.81 -4.90 -3.56
CA LYS A 325 -22.27 -4.97 -3.36
C LYS A 325 -23.09 -3.96 -4.16
N VAL A 326 -22.52 -2.82 -4.56
CA VAL A 326 -23.23 -1.75 -5.31
C VAL A 326 -23.35 -2.10 -6.81
N SER A 327 -23.61 -3.37 -7.11
CA SER A 327 -23.51 -3.91 -8.47
C SER A 327 -24.69 -4.81 -8.84
N GLU A 328 -25.92 -4.52 -8.35
CA GLU A 328 -27.11 -5.28 -8.77
C GLU A 328 -27.30 -5.29 -10.30
N GLU A 329 -26.69 -4.35 -11.04
CA GLU A 329 -26.70 -4.33 -12.50
C GLU A 329 -25.32 -4.31 -13.21
N HIS A 330 -24.17 -4.32 -12.50
CA HIS A 330 -22.92 -3.69 -13.03
C HIS A 330 -21.60 -4.50 -12.81
N PRO A 331 -20.69 -4.65 -13.81
CA PRO A 331 -20.05 -5.96 -14.04
C PRO A 331 -18.52 -6.15 -13.79
N THR A 332 -17.66 -5.13 -13.62
CA THR A 332 -16.20 -5.36 -13.80
C THR A 332 -15.22 -4.84 -12.73
N MET A 333 -15.67 -4.08 -11.72
CA MET A 333 -14.77 -3.58 -10.67
C MET A 333 -14.32 -4.70 -9.73
N LYS A 334 -13.01 -4.83 -9.49
CA LYS A 334 -12.47 -5.75 -8.47
C LYS A 334 -12.70 -5.23 -7.05
N PRO A 335 -12.94 -6.12 -6.06
CA PRO A 335 -12.95 -5.75 -4.65
C PRO A 335 -11.60 -5.16 -4.22
N VAL A 336 -11.62 -4.11 -3.41
CA VAL A 336 -10.41 -3.52 -2.82
C VAL A 336 -9.70 -4.54 -1.93
N SER A 337 -10.46 -5.33 -1.17
CA SER A 337 -9.95 -6.40 -0.29
C SER A 337 -9.18 -7.49 -1.03
N LEU A 338 -9.56 -7.80 -2.28
CA LEU A 338 -8.85 -8.77 -3.12
C LEU A 338 -7.44 -8.28 -3.44
N VAL A 339 -7.32 -7.03 -3.90
CA VAL A 339 -6.04 -6.44 -4.29
C VAL A 339 -5.18 -6.14 -3.06
N ALA A 340 -5.78 -5.64 -1.98
CA ALA A 340 -5.10 -5.39 -0.71
C ALA A 340 -4.49 -6.68 -0.13
N LYS A 341 -5.21 -7.83 -0.22
CA LYS A 341 -4.66 -9.12 0.19
C LYS A 341 -3.41 -9.49 -0.62
N ALA A 342 -3.41 -9.27 -1.93
CA ALA A 342 -2.22 -9.52 -2.77
C ALA A 342 -1.06 -8.60 -2.40
N ILE A 343 -1.32 -7.30 -2.21
CA ILE A 343 -0.34 -6.29 -1.79
C ILE A 343 0.30 -6.68 -0.46
N LEU A 344 -0.49 -6.97 0.57
CA LEU A 344 0.00 -7.34 1.92
C LEU A 344 0.77 -8.67 1.96
N ASN A 345 0.55 -9.55 0.97
CA ASN A 345 1.26 -10.82 0.87
C ASN A 345 2.65 -10.67 0.23
N SER A 346 2.84 -9.67 -0.62
CA SER A 346 3.90 -9.66 -1.63
C SER A 346 4.58 -8.31 -1.85
N SER A 347 4.42 -7.38 -0.90
CA SER A 347 5.08 -6.08 -0.90
C SER A 347 5.25 -5.56 0.52
N HIS A 348 6.07 -4.52 0.67
CA HIS A 348 6.23 -3.80 1.91
C HIS A 348 5.58 -2.42 1.93
N ILE A 349 5.35 -1.84 3.10
CA ILE A 349 4.96 -0.42 3.23
C ILE A 349 5.97 0.44 2.45
N GLY A 350 5.45 1.41 1.69
CA GLY A 350 6.23 2.28 0.82
C GLY A 350 6.65 1.66 -0.51
N ASP A 351 6.52 0.34 -0.70
CA ASP A 351 6.83 -0.29 -1.99
C ASP A 351 5.94 0.27 -3.11
N LEU A 352 6.52 0.36 -4.31
CA LEU A 352 5.83 0.78 -5.51
C LEU A 352 5.09 -0.40 -6.16
N THR A 353 3.76 -0.25 -6.20
CA THR A 353 2.80 -1.08 -6.94
C THR A 353 2.60 -0.56 -8.34
N LEU A 354 2.73 -1.41 -9.35
CA LEU A 354 2.45 -1.08 -10.75
C LEU A 354 1.17 -1.76 -11.23
N ASP A 355 0.35 -1.00 -11.94
CA ASP A 355 -0.81 -1.51 -12.67
C ASP A 355 -0.89 -0.84 -14.04
N LEU A 356 -0.71 -1.59 -15.13
CA LEU A 356 -0.77 -1.01 -16.47
C LEU A 356 -2.18 -1.03 -17.11
N PHE A 357 -3.18 -1.50 -16.37
CA PHE A 357 -4.56 -1.62 -16.83
C PHE A 357 -5.51 -1.12 -15.73
N GLY A 358 -5.48 0.19 -15.49
CA GLY A 358 -6.06 0.84 -14.31
C GLY A 358 -7.56 0.64 -14.14
N GLY A 359 -8.34 0.62 -15.23
CA GLY A 359 -9.78 0.39 -15.20
C GLY A 359 -10.50 1.38 -14.27
N SER A 360 -11.08 0.88 -13.17
CA SER A 360 -11.74 1.72 -12.17
C SER A 360 -10.82 2.20 -11.03
N GLY A 361 -9.54 1.88 -11.06
CA GLY A 361 -8.54 2.37 -10.10
C GLY A 361 -8.44 1.58 -8.80
N THR A 362 -9.01 0.36 -8.73
CA THR A 362 -9.02 -0.44 -7.48
C THR A 362 -7.62 -0.66 -6.92
N THR A 363 -6.61 -0.90 -7.76
CA THR A 363 -5.23 -1.10 -7.31
C THR A 363 -4.66 0.13 -6.60
N MET A 364 -5.00 1.34 -7.06
CA MET A 364 -4.57 2.59 -6.41
C MET A 364 -5.24 2.77 -5.04
N ILE A 365 -6.55 2.51 -4.94
CA ILE A 365 -7.28 2.57 -3.66
C ILE A 365 -6.70 1.56 -2.66
N ALA A 366 -6.46 0.31 -3.10
CA ALA A 366 -5.87 -0.72 -2.25
C ALA A 366 -4.45 -0.34 -1.80
N ALA A 367 -3.62 0.21 -2.69
CA ALA A 367 -2.28 0.68 -2.35
C ALA A 367 -2.32 1.81 -1.32
N GLN A 368 -3.18 2.83 -1.52
CA GLN A 368 -3.35 3.93 -0.57
C GLN A 368 -3.80 3.42 0.82
N GLN A 369 -4.78 2.53 0.88
CA GLN A 369 -5.28 1.96 2.15
C GLN A 369 -4.27 1.05 2.86
N THR A 370 -3.26 0.55 2.15
CA THR A 370 -2.22 -0.34 2.70
C THR A 370 -0.86 0.35 2.84
N GLY A 371 -0.78 1.66 2.63
CA GLY A 371 0.47 2.42 2.76
C GLY A 371 1.51 2.10 1.69
N ARG A 372 1.10 1.67 0.50
CA ARG A 372 1.95 1.49 -0.68
C ARG A 372 1.79 2.64 -1.65
N VAL A 373 2.76 2.82 -2.54
CA VAL A 373 2.67 3.74 -3.68
C VAL A 373 2.10 2.99 -4.88
N CYS A 374 1.33 3.66 -5.74
CA CYS A 374 0.77 3.04 -6.94
C CYS A 374 1.01 3.94 -8.15
N PHE A 375 1.70 3.40 -9.15
CA PHE A 375 1.82 4.00 -10.47
C PHE A 375 0.95 3.20 -11.45
N MET A 376 0.03 3.89 -12.10
CA MET A 376 -1.06 3.29 -12.85
C MET A 376 -1.12 3.85 -14.28
N MET A 377 -1.42 3.00 -15.24
CA MET A 377 -1.72 3.39 -16.63
C MET A 377 -3.18 3.11 -16.94
N GLU A 378 -3.85 4.03 -17.63
CA GLU A 378 -5.18 3.81 -18.19
C GLU A 378 -5.23 4.39 -19.61
N LEU A 379 -5.85 3.69 -20.56
CA LEU A 379 -5.86 4.09 -21.96
C LEU A 379 -6.98 5.09 -22.27
N ASP A 380 -8.15 4.92 -21.65
CA ASP A 380 -9.31 5.77 -21.86
C ASP A 380 -9.27 6.98 -20.92
N SER A 381 -9.16 8.17 -21.50
CA SER A 381 -9.15 9.44 -20.76
C SER A 381 -10.36 9.64 -19.85
N LYS A 382 -11.55 9.11 -20.19
CA LYS A 382 -12.71 9.16 -19.30
C LYS A 382 -12.51 8.29 -18.06
N TYR A 383 -11.93 7.12 -18.22
CA TYR A 383 -11.60 6.25 -17.09
C TYR A 383 -10.49 6.85 -16.22
N CYS A 384 -9.53 7.59 -16.80
CA CYS A 384 -8.59 8.37 -15.99
C CYS A 384 -9.30 9.35 -15.06
N ASP A 385 -10.25 10.14 -15.58
CA ASP A 385 -11.04 11.08 -14.77
C ASP A 385 -11.88 10.36 -13.69
N VAL A 386 -12.41 9.16 -13.99
CA VAL A 386 -13.15 8.32 -13.03
C VAL A 386 -12.25 7.88 -11.88
N ILE A 387 -11.02 7.42 -12.18
CA ILE A 387 -10.04 7.02 -11.17
C ILE A 387 -9.71 8.20 -10.25
N VAL A 388 -9.46 9.37 -10.83
CA VAL A 388 -9.15 10.59 -10.07
C VAL A 388 -10.31 10.99 -9.17
N LYS A 389 -11.54 11.03 -9.70
CA LYS A 389 -12.76 11.31 -8.91
C LYS A 389 -12.94 10.31 -7.77
N ARG A 390 -12.73 9.01 -8.03
CA ARG A 390 -12.82 7.96 -7.01
C ARG A 390 -11.81 8.18 -5.90
N TYR A 391 -10.55 8.46 -6.25
CA TYR A 391 -9.49 8.77 -5.27
C TYR A 391 -9.84 10.00 -4.43
N VAL A 392 -10.19 11.12 -5.08
CA VAL A 392 -10.53 12.39 -4.40
C VAL A 392 -11.72 12.22 -3.45
N SER A 393 -12.73 11.43 -3.83
CA SER A 393 -13.90 11.18 -2.97
C SER A 393 -13.57 10.47 -1.66
N GLN A 394 -12.44 9.76 -1.60
CA GLN A 394 -12.02 8.99 -0.43
C GLN A 394 -10.92 9.68 0.38
N PHE A 395 -9.99 10.36 -0.31
CA PHE A 395 -8.74 10.86 0.29
C PHE A 395 -8.56 12.38 0.19
N GLY A 396 -9.49 13.09 -0.44
CA GLY A 396 -9.43 14.54 -0.63
C GLY A 396 -8.65 14.97 -1.88
N ALA A 397 -8.67 16.27 -2.16
CA ALA A 397 -8.10 16.86 -3.38
C ALA A 397 -6.82 17.67 -3.14
N ASP A 398 -6.43 17.93 -1.89
CA ASP A 398 -5.38 18.91 -1.54
C ASP A 398 -4.00 18.58 -2.15
N SER A 399 -3.73 17.31 -2.41
CA SER A 399 -2.48 16.81 -2.98
C SER A 399 -2.64 16.23 -4.40
N VAL A 400 -3.70 16.62 -5.11
CA VAL A 400 -4.03 16.10 -6.43
C VAL A 400 -3.77 17.14 -7.53
N PHE A 401 -2.97 16.77 -8.51
CA PHE A 401 -2.54 17.66 -9.60
C PHE A 401 -2.54 16.95 -10.95
N LEU A 402 -3.02 17.63 -11.99
CA LEU A 402 -2.84 17.26 -13.38
C LEU A 402 -1.53 17.83 -13.90
N VAL A 403 -0.69 16.99 -14.49
CA VAL A 403 0.54 17.39 -15.17
C VAL A 403 0.34 17.19 -16.67
N THR A 404 0.28 18.30 -17.40
CA THR A 404 0.13 18.34 -18.86
C THR A 404 1.26 19.15 -19.48
N GLY A 405 2.09 18.50 -20.30
CA GLY A 405 3.32 19.12 -20.78
C GLY A 405 4.24 19.57 -19.63
N SER A 406 4.47 20.88 -19.51
CA SER A 406 5.24 21.52 -18.42
C SER A 406 4.37 22.15 -17.32
N GLU A 407 3.05 22.10 -17.45
CA GLU A 407 2.12 22.72 -16.52
C GLU A 407 1.71 21.70 -15.45
N LYS A 408 1.56 22.19 -14.21
CA LYS A 408 1.04 21.44 -13.07
C LYS A 408 -0.17 22.18 -12.52
N ILE A 409 -1.35 21.61 -12.72
CA ILE A 409 -2.64 22.24 -12.45
C ILE A 409 -3.30 21.55 -11.25
N PRO A 410 -3.65 22.25 -10.16
CA PRO A 410 -4.39 21.67 -9.05
C PRO A 410 -5.75 21.11 -9.47
N TYR A 411 -6.18 19.99 -8.89
CA TYR A 411 -7.47 19.34 -9.22
C TYR A 411 -8.66 20.30 -9.17
N ALA A 412 -8.69 21.21 -8.19
CA ALA A 412 -9.78 22.19 -8.05
C ALA A 412 -9.92 23.11 -9.28
N GLU A 413 -8.82 23.45 -9.94
CA GLU A 413 -8.80 24.31 -11.12
C GLU A 413 -9.22 23.56 -12.39
N THR A 414 -9.09 22.23 -12.40
CA THR A 414 -9.53 21.42 -13.55
C THR A 414 -11.03 21.19 -13.59
N GLN A 415 -11.77 21.58 -12.55
CA GLN A 415 -13.24 21.43 -12.46
C GLN A 415 -13.98 22.71 -12.88
N ILE A 416 -13.27 23.76 -13.29
CA ILE A 416 -13.85 25.03 -13.72
C ILE A 416 -14.05 24.98 -15.23
N ASP A 417 -15.26 24.67 -15.65
CA ASP A 417 -15.78 24.89 -17.02
C ASP A 417 -17.08 25.69 -16.95
#